data_AF-A0AB33KZN2-F1
#
_entry.id   AF-A0AB33KZN2-F1
#
_cell.length_a   1.000
_cell.length_b   1.000
_cell.length_c   1.000
_cell.angle_alpha   90.00
_cell.angle_beta   90.00
_cell.angle_gamma   90.00
#
_symmetry.space_group_name_H-M   'P 1'
#
loop_
_entity.id
_entity.type
_entity.pdbx_description
1 polymer ?
#
loop_
_entity_poly.entity_id
_entity_poly.type
_entity_poly.pdbx_seq_one_letter_code
_entity_poly.pdbx_strand_id
1 'polypeptide(L)'
;MNIYEMYYKNKKKFNFFVQRNSWRNTAAEIVGIEGVIEGEDIEGKPPYYKSQKVYADFYNKTTKKIIDKNEEISSPGTYAYRMIGIRGGRKKK
;
A
#
# COMPACT_ATOMS: atom_id res chain seq x y z
N MET A 1 -0.34 -4.25 10.89
CA MET A 1 -0.99 -2.94 10.76
C MET A 1 -1.85 -3.03 9.50
N ASN A 2 -2.99 -2.36 9.43
CA ASN A 2 -3.75 -2.33 8.18
C ASN A 2 -3.19 -1.21 7.26
N ILE A 3 -3.63 -1.18 6.00
CA ILE A 3 -3.11 -0.23 5.00
C ILE A 3 -3.52 1.22 5.35
N TYR A 4 -4.72 1.41 5.89
CA TYR A 4 -5.22 2.73 6.29
C TYR A 4 -4.37 3.34 7.42
N GLU A 5 -4.06 2.58 8.47
CA GLU A 5 -3.14 2.96 9.54
C GLU A 5 -1.73 3.25 9.00
N MET A 6 -1.27 2.47 8.01
CA MET A 6 0.00 2.70 7.34
C MET A 6 0.01 4.03 6.58
N TYR A 7 -1.08 4.38 5.90
CA TYR A 7 -1.24 5.65 5.22
C TYR A 7 -1.15 6.83 6.22
N TYR A 8 -1.87 6.75 7.34
CA TYR A 8 -1.78 7.75 8.41
C TYR A 8 -0.35 7.85 8.98
N LYS A 9 0.31 6.71 9.22
CA LYS A 9 1.70 6.67 9.70
C LYS A 9 2.69 7.24 8.67
N ASN A 10 2.37 7.12 7.38
CA ASN A 10 3.15 7.70 6.28
C ASN A 10 2.78 9.16 5.98
N LYS A 11 2.24 9.89 6.98
CA LYS A 11 1.79 11.29 6.84
C LYS A 11 0.74 11.49 5.75
N LYS A 12 -0.18 10.53 5.61
CA LYS A 12 -1.25 10.54 4.59
C LYS A 12 -0.68 10.61 3.16
N LYS A 13 0.41 9.90 2.90
CA LYS A 13 1.00 9.83 1.55
C LYS A 13 0.91 8.43 0.98
N PHE A 14 0.51 8.35 -0.28
CA PHE A 14 0.70 7.18 -1.12
C PHE A 14 2.21 7.07 -1.50
N ASN A 15 2.65 5.98 -2.12
CA ASN A 15 4.06 5.60 -2.32
C ASN A 15 4.76 4.99 -1.09
N PHE A 16 4.06 4.14 -0.33
CA PHE A 16 4.73 3.25 0.62
C PHE A 16 4.59 1.81 0.17
N PHE A 17 5.60 1.00 0.46
CA PHE A 17 5.61 -0.41 0.10
C PHE A 17 5.12 -1.25 1.27
N VAL A 18 4.30 -2.24 0.94
CA VAL A 18 3.82 -3.26 1.84
C VAL A 18 4.23 -4.64 1.34
N GLN A 19 4.38 -5.56 2.27
CA GLN A 19 4.62 -6.96 1.97
C GLN A 19 3.78 -7.82 2.90
N ARG A 20 3.18 -8.86 2.32
CA ARG A 20 2.49 -9.93 3.05
C ARG A 20 3.46 -11.08 3.28
N ASN A 21 3.36 -11.76 4.41
CA ASN A 21 4.22 -12.94 4.68
C ASN A 21 4.05 -14.03 3.61
N SER A 22 2.83 -14.20 3.08
CA SER A 22 2.53 -15.13 1.99
C SER A 22 3.17 -14.74 0.66
N TRP A 23 3.59 -13.48 0.48
CA TRP A 23 4.09 -12.96 -0.79
C TRP A 23 5.58 -13.21 -1.03
N ARG A 24 6.32 -13.82 -0.08
CA ARG A 24 7.76 -14.15 -0.17
C ARG A 24 8.61 -13.01 -0.77
N ASN A 25 8.86 -13.04 -2.07
CA ASN A 25 9.71 -12.08 -2.78
C ASN A 25 8.93 -10.94 -3.45
N THR A 26 7.62 -10.89 -3.29
CA THR A 26 6.77 -9.85 -3.86
C THR A 26 6.48 -8.77 -2.83
N ALA A 27 6.54 -7.52 -3.28
CA ALA A 27 6.13 -6.33 -2.55
C ALA A 27 5.03 -5.62 -3.34
N ALA A 28 4.19 -4.85 -2.67
CA ALA A 28 3.20 -4.00 -3.32
C ALA A 28 3.43 -2.55 -2.89
N GLU A 29 3.51 -1.62 -3.83
CA GLU A 29 3.50 -0.18 -3.56
C GLU A 29 2.07 0.31 -3.58
N ILE A 30 1.63 0.95 -2.50
CA ILE A 30 0.31 1.54 -2.45
C ILE A 30 0.33 2.83 -3.26
N VAL A 31 -0.42 2.83 -4.37
CA VAL A 31 -0.52 3.96 -5.30
C VAL A 31 -1.82 4.74 -5.13
N GLY A 32 -2.83 4.15 -4.51
CA GLY A 32 -4.08 4.85 -4.22
C GLY A 32 -5.04 4.05 -3.35
N ILE A 33 -6.04 4.75 -2.83
CA ILE A 33 -7.19 4.16 -2.15
C ILE A 33 -8.43 4.80 -2.79
N GLU A 34 -9.40 3.98 -3.14
CA GLU A 34 -10.64 4.41 -3.75
C GLU A 34 -11.35 5.47 -2.89
N GLY A 35 -11.64 6.62 -3.47
CA GLY A 35 -12.30 7.72 -2.78
C GLY A 35 -11.42 8.46 -1.77
N VAL A 36 -10.09 8.27 -1.78
CA VAL A 36 -9.16 8.98 -0.91
C VAL A 36 -8.15 9.75 -1.73
N ILE A 37 -8.04 11.05 -1.49
CA ILE A 37 -7.04 11.92 -2.09
C ILE A 37 -5.80 11.94 -1.19
N GLU A 38 -4.60 11.96 -1.79
CA GLU A 38 -3.34 12.03 -1.03
C GLU A 38 -3.33 13.27 -0.13
N GLY A 39 -3.03 13.10 1.15
CA GLY A 39 -3.05 14.16 2.15
C GLY A 39 -4.39 14.33 2.86
N GLU A 40 -5.47 13.75 2.34
CA GLU A 40 -6.78 13.81 2.97
C GLU A 40 -7.03 12.66 3.94
N ASP A 41 -8.02 12.86 4.80
CA ASP A 41 -8.53 11.81 5.68
C ASP A 41 -9.35 10.81 4.89
N ILE A 42 -9.24 9.54 5.29
CA ILE A 42 -10.02 8.49 4.67
C ILE A 42 -11.46 8.61 5.19
N GLU A 43 -12.43 8.74 4.29
CA GLU A 43 -13.83 8.79 4.67
C GLU A 43 -14.29 7.50 5.35
N GLY A 44 -14.85 7.60 6.56
CA GLY A 44 -15.50 6.50 7.25
C GLY A 44 -15.10 6.41 8.71
N LYS A 45 -15.57 5.34 9.38
CA LYS A 45 -15.15 5.05 10.76
C LYS A 45 -13.94 4.11 10.76
N PRO A 46 -12.92 4.37 11.61
CA PRO A 46 -11.87 3.39 11.87
C PRO A 46 -12.48 2.08 12.39
N PRO A 47 -11.82 0.93 12.17
CA PRO A 47 -10.48 0.75 11.58
C PRO A 47 -10.46 0.48 10.07
N TYR A 48 -11.63 0.30 9.42
CA TYR A 48 -11.71 -0.16 8.02
C TYR A 48 -12.28 0.85 7.04
N TYR A 49 -12.74 2.02 7.50
CA TYR A 49 -13.17 3.15 6.67
C TYR A 49 -13.92 2.69 5.39
N LYS A 50 -15.21 2.33 5.51
CA LYS A 50 -16.05 1.78 4.41
C LYS A 50 -15.49 0.58 3.60
N SER A 51 -14.35 -0.01 3.97
CA SER A 51 -13.69 -1.08 3.21
C SER A 51 -13.40 -0.68 1.75
N GLN A 52 -12.93 0.56 1.53
CA GLN A 52 -12.62 1.02 0.18
C GLN A 52 -11.53 0.19 -0.47
N LYS A 53 -11.62 0.05 -1.80
CA LYS A 53 -10.63 -0.66 -2.59
C LYS A 53 -9.28 0.03 -2.50
N VAL A 54 -8.22 -0.73 -2.32
CA VAL A 54 -6.85 -0.22 -2.30
C VAL A 54 -6.18 -0.62 -3.60
N TYR A 55 -5.52 0.32 -4.26
CA TYR A 55 -4.78 0.09 -5.47
C TYR A 55 -3.28 0.03 -5.17
N ALA A 56 -2.63 -1.01 -5.67
CA ALA A 56 -1.20 -1.19 -5.49
C ALA A 56 -0.50 -1.74 -6.74
N ASP A 57 0.73 -1.30 -6.93
CA ASP A 57 1.64 -1.84 -7.94
C ASP A 57 2.46 -2.97 -7.32
N PHE A 58 2.45 -4.15 -7.92
CA PHE A 58 3.20 -5.30 -7.44
C PHE A 58 4.58 -5.36 -8.08
N TYR A 59 5.59 -5.57 -7.24
CA TYR A 59 6.99 -5.64 -7.63
C TYR A 59 7.61 -6.92 -7.12
N ASN A 60 8.39 -7.56 -7.97
CA ASN A 60 9.24 -8.65 -7.55
C ASN A 60 10.57 -8.09 -7.02
N LYS A 61 10.85 -8.29 -5.73
CA LYS A 61 12.09 -7.82 -5.07
C LYS A 61 13.34 -8.46 -5.65
N THR A 62 13.24 -9.68 -6.19
CA THR A 62 14.37 -10.43 -6.76
C THR A 62 14.73 -9.90 -8.15
N THR A 63 13.75 -9.76 -9.04
CA THR A 63 14.00 -9.31 -10.43
C THR A 63 13.92 -7.80 -10.59
N LYS A 64 13.44 -7.07 -9.57
CA LYS A 64 13.11 -5.63 -9.60
C LYS A 64 12.18 -5.24 -10.75
N LYS A 65 11.42 -6.21 -11.25
CA LYS A 65 10.41 -5.97 -12.29
C LYS A 65 9.05 -5.77 -11.64
N ILE A 66 8.28 -4.89 -12.25
CA ILE A 66 6.86 -4.74 -11.97
C ILE A 66 6.19 -6.01 -12.50
N ILE A 67 5.46 -6.68 -11.62
CA ILE A 67 4.66 -7.85 -11.96
C ILE A 67 3.34 -7.34 -12.53
N ASP A 68 2.63 -6.55 -11.74
CA ASP A 68 1.32 -6.00 -12.07
C ASP A 68 1.22 -4.55 -11.59
N LYS A 69 0.39 -3.75 -12.26
CA LYS A 69 0.17 -2.33 -11.94
C LYS A 69 -1.29 -2.06 -11.68
N ASN A 70 -1.55 -1.17 -10.74
CA ASN A 70 -2.87 -0.70 -10.37
C ASN A 70 -3.82 -1.85 -10.00
N GLU A 71 -3.28 -2.87 -9.37
CA GLU A 71 -4.04 -4.03 -8.95
C GLU A 71 -4.83 -3.72 -7.69
N GLU A 72 -6.08 -4.19 -7.67
CA GLU A 72 -6.94 -4.06 -6.51
C GLU A 72 -6.47 -5.06 -5.45
N ILE A 73 -5.98 -4.54 -4.33
CA ILE A 73 -5.68 -5.36 -3.17
C ILE A 73 -6.82 -5.23 -2.17
N SER A 74 -7.39 -6.38 -1.83
CA SER A 74 -8.24 -6.43 -0.66
C SER A 74 -7.38 -6.14 0.56
N SER A 75 -7.78 -5.14 1.35
CA SER A 75 -7.27 -4.91 2.69
C SER A 75 -8.26 -5.51 3.70
N PRO A 76 -8.36 -6.86 3.79
CA PRO A 76 -9.15 -7.45 4.85
C PRO A 76 -8.48 -6.99 6.13
N GLY A 77 -9.27 -6.45 7.04
CA GLY A 77 -8.85 -5.75 8.25
C GLY A 77 -7.79 -6.38 9.17
N THR A 78 -7.37 -7.59 8.84
CA THR A 78 -6.25 -8.32 9.40
C THR A 78 -4.89 -7.63 9.22
N TYR A 79 -4.05 -7.76 10.25
CA TYR A 79 -2.66 -7.30 10.33
C TYR A 79 -1.70 -8.01 9.35
N ALA A 80 -2.19 -8.49 8.20
CA ALA A 80 -1.45 -9.33 7.27
C ALA A 80 -0.29 -8.58 6.56
N TYR A 81 -0.36 -7.25 6.51
CA TYR A 81 0.61 -6.41 5.81
C TYR A 81 1.67 -5.86 6.77
N ARG A 82 2.91 -5.86 6.29
CA ARG A 82 4.04 -5.18 6.92
C ARG A 82 4.54 -4.10 5.97
N MET A 83 4.62 -2.85 6.46
CA MET A 83 5.27 -1.77 5.74
C MET A 83 6.76 -2.09 5.62
N ILE A 84 7.29 -2.03 4.41
CA ILE A 84 8.70 -2.26 4.13
C ILE A 84 9.30 -1.01 3.50
N GLY A 85 10.48 -0.63 3.96
CA GLY A 85 11.27 0.41 3.29
C GLY A 85 12.01 -0.21 2.11
N ILE A 86 11.47 -0.09 0.90
CA ILE A 86 12.28 -0.37 -0.30
C ILE A 86 13.18 0.85 -0.53
N ARG A 87 14.46 0.70 -0.21
CA ARG A 87 15.53 1.69 -0.49
C ARG A 87 15.84 1.70 -2.01
N GLY A 88 14.82 1.95 -2.82
CA GLY A 88 14.86 1.76 -4.27
C GLY A 88 14.15 2.87 -5.02
N GLY A 89 14.82 4.03 -5.10
CA GLY A 89 14.82 4.84 -6.32
C GLY A 89 13.54 5.58 -6.71
N ARG A 90 13.25 6.70 -6.04
CA ARG A 90 12.80 7.89 -6.77
C ARG A 90 13.82 8.98 -6.53
N LYS A 91 14.82 9.08 -7.42
CA LYS A 91 15.63 10.30 -7.52
C LYS A 91 14.64 11.41 -7.81
N LYS A 92 14.51 12.35 -6.88
CA LYS A 92 13.93 13.66 -7.17
C LYS A 92 14.66 14.19 -8.40
N LYS A 93 13.94 14.38 -9.50
CA LYS A 93 14.34 15.34 -10.52
C LYS A 93 13.76 16.68 -10.11
#